data_AF-A0A522HH34-F1
#
_entry.id   AF-A0A522HH34-F1
#
_cell.length_a   1.000
_cell.length_b   1.000
_cell.length_c   1.000
_cell.angle_alpha   90.00
_cell.angle_beta   90.00
_cell.angle_gamma   90.00
#
_symmetry.space_group_name_H-M   'P 1'
#
loop_
_entity.id
_entity.type
_entity.pdbx_description
1 polymer ?
#
loop_
_entity_poly.entity_id
_entity_poly.type
_entity_poly.pdbx_seq_one_letter_code
_entity_poly.pdbx_strand_id
1 'polypeptide(L)'
;MFDSPLNIVLTVLIVWMLLMFLPGAFEWLFVKANYTASNAQECRASSGACWAFIAAKHRLILFGTYPYEQQWRPLLATIVLIAVIICSCLRRFWRPALGLIWVVALGAVAVLMWGGVARVRRRGLPVHCLDLLCILLFYFAL
;
A
#
# COMPACT_ATOMS: atom_id res chain seq x y z
N MET A 1 12.12 10.74 -23.31
CA MET A 1 12.75 9.80 -22.32
C MET A 1 14.28 9.90 -22.31
N PHE A 2 14.90 10.65 -23.25
CA PHE A 2 16.34 10.97 -23.26
C PHE A 2 16.58 12.45 -23.61
N ASP A 3 15.69 13.34 -23.18
CA ASP A 3 15.67 14.75 -23.61
C ASP A 3 16.60 15.67 -22.81
N SER A 4 17.12 15.21 -21.67
CA SER A 4 18.11 15.97 -20.90
C SER A 4 19.20 15.06 -20.31
N PRO A 5 20.47 15.52 -20.27
CA PRO A 5 21.56 14.78 -19.63
C PRO A 5 21.25 14.43 -18.17
N LEU A 6 20.50 15.30 -17.47
CA LEU A 6 20.08 15.11 -16.09
C LEU A 6 19.12 13.91 -15.96
N ASN A 7 18.15 13.77 -16.88
CA ASN A 7 17.23 12.63 -16.90
C ASN A 7 17.94 11.30 -17.18
N ILE A 8 19.00 11.32 -17.99
CA ILE A 8 19.84 10.13 -18.26
C ILE A 8 20.55 9.70 -16.98
N VAL A 9 21.22 10.63 -16.29
CA VAL A 9 21.94 10.35 -15.04
C VAL A 9 20.99 9.82 -13.97
N LEU A 10 19.81 10.45 -13.79
CA LEU A 10 18.80 10.00 -12.84
C LEU A 10 18.30 8.59 -13.16
N THR A 11 18.03 8.29 -14.43
CA THR A 11 17.53 6.97 -14.83
C THR A 11 18.58 5.89 -14.59
N VAL A 12 19.84 6.15 -14.96
CA VAL A 12 20.96 5.23 -14.71
C VAL A 12 21.15 5.02 -13.20
N LEU A 13 21.08 6.08 -12.39
CA LEU A 13 21.21 6.00 -10.94
C LEU A 13 20.10 5.14 -10.32
N ILE A 14 18.85 5.33 -10.73
CA ILE A 14 17.71 4.55 -10.23
C ILE A 14 17.85 3.08 -10.63
N VAL A 15 18.21 2.80 -11.89
CA VAL A 15 18.42 1.43 -12.37
C VAL A 15 19.56 0.76 -11.62
N TRP A 16 20.69 1.45 -11.40
CA TRP A 16 21.79 0.93 -10.59
C TRP A 16 21.31 0.59 -9.18
N MET A 17 20.65 1.52 -8.49
CA MET A 17 20.16 1.28 -7.13
C MET A 17 19.20 0.08 -7.08
N LEU A 18 18.32 -0.07 -8.07
CA LEU A 18 17.46 -1.23 -8.21
C LEU A 18 18.26 -2.52 -8.35
N LEU A 19 19.25 -2.54 -9.25
CA LEU A 19 20.08 -3.73 -9.50
C LEU A 19 20.90 -4.15 -8.28
N MET A 20 21.26 -3.22 -7.40
CA MET A 20 21.98 -3.54 -6.16
C MET A 20 21.04 -4.04 -5.06
N PHE A 21 19.81 -3.53 -4.98
CA PHE A 21 18.83 -3.90 -3.96
C PHE A 21 18.05 -5.19 -4.29
N LEU A 22 17.65 -5.36 -5.55
CA LEU A 22 16.86 -6.49 -6.03
C LEU A 22 17.44 -7.87 -5.68
N PRO A 23 18.74 -8.16 -5.86
CA PRO A 23 19.26 -9.50 -5.56
C PRO A 23 19.16 -9.83 -4.07
N GLY A 24 19.45 -8.86 -3.18
CA GLY A 24 19.32 -9.06 -1.74
C GLY A 24 17.85 -9.25 -1.31
N ALA A 25 16.94 -8.47 -1.89
CA ALA A 25 15.51 -8.62 -1.63
C ALA A 25 14.98 -9.97 -2.13
N PHE A 26 15.40 -10.41 -3.32
CA PHE A 26 14.97 -11.68 -3.91
C PHE A 26 15.51 -12.88 -3.12
N GLU A 27 16.77 -12.84 -2.71
CA GLU A 27 17.37 -13.87 -1.88
C GLU A 27 16.65 -13.98 -0.54
N TRP A 28 16.33 -12.86 0.09
CA TRP A 28 15.59 -12.86 1.35
C TRP A 28 14.14 -13.34 1.20
N LEU A 29 13.45 -12.91 0.13
CA LEU A 29 12.02 -13.16 -0.07
C LEU A 29 11.73 -14.57 -0.58
N PHE A 30 12.61 -15.15 -1.40
CA PHE A 30 12.35 -16.45 -2.03
C PHE A 30 13.36 -17.53 -1.63
N VAL A 31 14.65 -17.21 -1.58
CA VAL A 31 15.74 -18.21 -1.41
C VAL A 31 15.90 -18.63 0.05
N LYS A 32 16.00 -17.66 0.97
CA LYS A 32 16.14 -17.88 2.41
C LYS A 32 14.80 -18.00 3.13
N ALA A 33 13.69 -18.02 2.37
CA ALA A 33 12.37 -17.97 2.93
C ALA A 33 11.88 -19.33 3.45
N ASN A 34 11.08 -19.29 4.52
CA ASN A 34 10.52 -20.49 5.14
C ASN A 34 9.03 -20.64 4.79
N TYR A 35 8.70 -21.71 4.07
CA TYR A 35 7.35 -22.00 3.57
C TYR A 35 6.57 -23.00 4.42
N THR A 36 7.25 -23.81 5.24
CA THR A 36 6.65 -24.97 5.94
C THR A 36 6.66 -24.85 7.46
N ALA A 37 7.13 -23.72 8.02
CA ALA A 37 7.17 -23.50 9.47
C ALA A 37 5.81 -23.76 10.14
N SER A 38 5.82 -24.64 11.13
CA SER A 38 4.64 -25.03 11.90
C SER A 38 4.37 -24.08 13.08
N ASN A 39 5.43 -23.45 13.59
CA ASN A 39 5.39 -22.64 14.80
C ASN A 39 6.07 -21.27 14.62
N ALA A 40 5.66 -20.29 15.42
CA ALA A 40 6.22 -18.93 15.40
C ALA A 40 7.70 -18.86 15.81
N GLN A 41 8.24 -19.88 16.48
CA GLN A 41 9.67 -19.97 16.78
C GLN A 41 10.48 -20.38 15.56
N GLU A 42 9.99 -21.31 14.75
CA GLU A 42 10.63 -21.73 13.49
C GLU A 42 10.68 -20.58 12.47
N CYS A 43 9.61 -19.78 12.38
CA CYS A 43 9.64 -18.56 11.57
C CYS A 43 10.70 -17.54 12.05
N ARG A 44 10.92 -17.43 13.38
CA ARG A 44 11.90 -16.47 13.95
C ARG A 44 13.35 -16.95 13.85
N ALA A 45 13.55 -18.26 13.79
CA ALA A 45 14.87 -18.84 13.57
C ALA A 45 15.33 -18.75 12.10
N SER A 46 14.40 -18.49 11.16
CA SER A 46 14.74 -18.26 9.76
C SER A 46 15.36 -16.87 9.56
N SER A 47 16.37 -16.80 8.70
CA SER A 47 17.02 -15.54 8.29
C SER A 47 16.31 -14.81 7.15
N GLY A 48 15.28 -15.43 6.55
CA GLY A 48 14.51 -14.90 5.43
C GLY A 48 13.04 -14.59 5.76
N ALA A 49 12.24 -14.37 4.72
CA ALA A 49 10.79 -14.18 4.87
C ALA A 49 10.09 -15.47 5.31
N CYS A 50 9.14 -15.40 6.26
CA CYS A 50 8.31 -16.56 6.63
C CYS A 50 6.97 -16.54 5.89
N TRP A 51 6.87 -17.24 4.76
CA TRP A 51 5.62 -17.36 3.99
C TRP A 51 4.56 -18.18 4.72
N ALA A 52 4.97 -19.14 5.56
CA ALA A 52 4.03 -19.90 6.39
C ALA A 52 3.19 -18.99 7.33
N PHE A 53 3.82 -17.95 7.89
CA PHE A 53 3.12 -16.96 8.71
C PHE A 53 2.14 -16.12 7.89
N ILE A 54 2.56 -15.67 6.71
CA ILE A 54 1.70 -14.91 5.80
C ILE A 54 0.49 -15.76 5.40
N ALA A 55 0.68 -17.02 5.01
CA ALA A 55 -0.42 -17.92 4.68
C ALA A 55 -1.40 -18.11 5.86
N ALA A 56 -0.88 -18.29 7.08
CA ALA A 56 -1.71 -18.47 8.27
C ALA A 56 -2.44 -17.20 8.74
N LYS A 57 -1.91 -16.00 8.44
CA LYS A 57 -2.41 -14.72 8.96
C LYS A 57 -2.79 -13.69 7.90
N HIS A 58 -2.81 -14.04 6.61
CA HIS A 58 -3.13 -13.12 5.52
C HIS A 58 -4.45 -12.37 5.75
N ARG A 59 -5.46 -13.06 6.30
CA ARG A 59 -6.76 -12.46 6.64
C ARG A 59 -6.66 -11.31 7.64
N LEU A 60 -5.84 -11.48 8.68
CA LEU A 60 -5.62 -10.46 9.71
C LEU A 60 -4.80 -9.30 9.15
N ILE A 61 -3.86 -9.55 8.24
CA ILE A 61 -3.04 -8.51 7.60
C ILE A 61 -3.88 -7.66 6.64
N LEU A 62 -4.69 -8.30 5.80
CA LEU A 62 -5.47 -7.62 4.76
C LEU A 62 -6.75 -6.95 5.31
N PHE A 63 -7.46 -7.63 6.21
CA PHE A 63 -8.76 -7.17 6.70
C PHE A 63 -8.77 -6.78 8.17
N GLY A 64 -7.66 -6.90 8.89
CA GLY A 64 -7.62 -6.62 10.32
C GLY A 64 -8.51 -7.55 11.13
N THR A 65 -9.05 -7.03 12.24
CA THR A 65 -9.93 -7.75 13.17
C THR A 65 -11.39 -7.80 12.71
N TYR A 66 -11.65 -7.54 11.42
CA TYR A 66 -13.00 -7.36 10.92
C TYR A 66 -13.75 -8.70 10.76
N PRO A 67 -15.03 -8.78 11.19
CA PRO A 67 -15.83 -10.00 11.03
C PRO A 67 -16.08 -10.29 9.55
N TYR A 68 -16.23 -11.57 9.21
CA TYR A 68 -16.40 -12.04 7.83
C TYR A 68 -17.48 -11.29 7.05
N GLU A 69 -18.64 -11.08 7.68
CA GLU A 69 -19.79 -10.42 7.06
C GLU A 69 -19.56 -8.95 6.68
N GLN A 70 -18.56 -8.29 7.28
CA GLN A 70 -18.29 -6.89 6.97
C GLN A 70 -17.09 -6.72 6.04
N GLN A 71 -16.29 -7.76 5.74
CA GLN A 71 -15.06 -7.65 4.92
C GLN A 71 -15.23 -6.97 3.55
N TRP A 72 -16.45 -6.96 3.00
CA TRP A 72 -16.79 -6.21 1.79
C TRP A 72 -16.51 -4.71 1.90
N ARG A 73 -16.59 -4.10 3.09
CA ARG A 73 -16.35 -2.67 3.32
C ARG A 73 -14.87 -2.28 3.11
N PRO A 74 -13.88 -2.89 3.80
CA PRO A 74 -12.47 -2.70 3.48
C PRO A 74 -12.10 -3.10 2.05
N LEU A 75 -12.71 -4.17 1.52
CA LEU A 75 -12.45 -4.62 0.15
C LEU A 75 -12.85 -3.58 -0.89
N LEU A 76 -14.04 -2.99 -0.76
CA LEU A 76 -14.47 -1.88 -1.62
C LEU A 76 -13.59 -0.64 -1.45
N ALA A 77 -13.20 -0.29 -0.22
CA ALA A 77 -12.30 0.84 0.03
C ALA A 77 -10.94 0.66 -0.67
N THR A 78 -10.36 -0.52 -0.58
CA THR A 78 -9.10 -0.86 -1.27
C THR A 78 -9.25 -0.80 -2.78
N ILE A 79 -10.35 -1.32 -3.34
CA ILE A 79 -10.63 -1.24 -4.79
C ILE A 79 -10.72 0.21 -5.26
N VAL A 80 -11.45 1.07 -4.52
CA VAL A 80 -11.59 2.49 -4.85
C VAL A 80 -10.23 3.20 -4.84
N LEU A 81 -9.40 2.96 -3.82
CA LEU A 81 -8.05 3.55 -3.76
C LEU A 81 -7.15 3.08 -4.90
N ILE A 82 -7.15 1.78 -5.20
CA ILE A 82 -6.37 1.23 -6.32
C ILE A 82 -6.81 1.85 -7.65
N ALA A 83 -8.12 1.96 -7.88
CA ALA A 83 -8.66 2.57 -9.09
C ALA A 83 -8.17 4.02 -9.26
N VAL A 84 -8.19 4.81 -8.20
CA VAL A 84 -7.74 6.22 -8.21
C VAL A 84 -6.23 6.33 -8.42
N ILE A 85 -5.43 5.43 -7.84
CA ILE A 85 -3.98 5.36 -8.07
C ILE A 85 -3.70 5.05 -9.55
N ILE A 86 -4.36 4.04 -10.12
CA ILE A 86 -4.21 3.68 -11.54
C ILE A 86 -4.59 4.87 -12.43
N CYS A 87 -5.70 5.54 -12.14
CA CYS A 87 -6.09 6.77 -12.85
C CYS A 87 -5.03 7.87 -12.73
N SER A 88 -4.36 8.00 -11.58
CA SER A 88 -3.29 8.99 -11.34
C SER A 88 -2.00 8.67 -12.10
N CYS A 89 -1.68 7.39 -12.29
CA CYS A 89 -0.52 6.95 -13.09
C CYS A 89 -0.71 7.24 -14.59
N LEU A 90 -1.96 7.34 -15.06
CA LEU A 90 -2.27 7.66 -16.45
C LEU A 90 -2.21 9.18 -16.66
N ARG A 91 -1.12 9.64 -17.29
CA ARG A 91 -0.87 11.06 -17.60
C ARG A 91 -2.00 11.76 -18.38
N ARG A 92 -2.85 10.99 -19.05
CA ARG A 92 -4.04 11.49 -19.77
C ARG A 92 -5.10 12.10 -18.85
N PHE A 93 -5.17 11.69 -17.58
CA PHE A 93 -6.17 12.13 -16.61
C PHE A 93 -5.69 13.25 -15.68
N TRP A 94 -4.51 13.83 -15.93
CA TRP A 94 -3.96 14.98 -15.19
C TRP A 94 -4.70 16.29 -15.51
N ARG A 95 -5.98 16.35 -15.16
CA ARG A 95 -6.84 17.54 -15.18
C ARG A 95 -7.19 17.91 -13.74
N PRO A 96 -7.64 19.14 -13.44
CA PRO A 96 -8.13 19.49 -12.09
C PRO A 96 -9.23 18.55 -11.57
N ALA A 97 -9.93 17.86 -12.48
CA ALA A 97 -10.88 16.80 -12.15
C ALA A 97 -10.25 15.63 -11.34
N LEU A 98 -8.94 15.36 -11.46
CA LEU A 98 -8.26 14.33 -10.68
C LEU A 98 -8.24 14.66 -9.18
N GLY A 99 -8.03 15.93 -8.81
CA GLY A 99 -8.13 16.38 -7.42
C GLY A 99 -9.53 16.16 -6.84
N LEU A 100 -10.57 16.42 -7.63
CA LEU A 100 -11.95 16.13 -7.24
C LEU A 100 -12.19 14.62 -7.06
N ILE A 101 -11.69 13.79 -7.98
CA ILE A 101 -11.78 12.33 -7.90
C ILE A 101 -11.10 11.80 -6.63
N TRP A 102 -9.94 12.34 -6.26
CA TRP A 102 -9.28 12.00 -4.99
C TRP A 102 -10.13 12.38 -3.78
N VAL A 103 -10.66 13.60 -3.72
CA VAL A 103 -11.52 14.03 -2.60
C VAL A 103 -12.76 13.14 -2.48
N VAL A 104 -13.41 12.82 -3.60
CA VAL A 104 -14.59 11.93 -3.64
C VAL A 104 -14.22 10.51 -3.21
N ALA A 105 -13.11 9.97 -3.70
CA ALA A 105 -12.64 8.64 -3.36
C ALA A 105 -12.31 8.51 -1.86
N LEU A 106 -11.65 9.51 -1.28
CA LEU A 106 -11.34 9.54 0.14
C LEU A 106 -12.58 9.72 0.99
N GLY A 107 -13.52 10.57 0.56
CA GLY A 107 -14.84 10.68 1.17
C GLY A 107 -15.57 9.33 1.16
N ALA A 108 -15.57 8.65 0.02
CA ALA A 108 -16.18 7.32 -0.11
C ALA A 108 -15.53 6.30 0.83
N VAL A 109 -14.19 6.23 0.89
CA VAL A 109 -13.45 5.34 1.80
C VAL A 109 -13.75 5.68 3.26
N ALA A 110 -13.75 6.96 3.63
CA ALA A 110 -14.06 7.39 4.98
C ALA A 110 -15.48 6.97 5.39
N VAL A 111 -16.48 7.18 4.52
CA VAL A 111 -17.87 6.76 4.76
C VAL A 111 -17.97 5.23 4.87
N LEU A 112 -17.32 4.51 3.95
CA LEU A 112 -17.25 3.04 3.93
C LEU A 112 -16.61 2.49 5.20
N MET A 113 -15.64 3.17 5.81
CA MET A 113 -15.00 2.74 7.06
C MET A 113 -15.74 3.23 8.31
N TRP A 114 -16.44 4.37 8.27
CA TRP A 114 -17.08 4.95 9.46
C TRP A 114 -18.40 4.27 9.88
N GLY A 115 -19.17 3.70 8.95
CA GLY A 115 -20.23 2.70 9.25
C GLY A 115 -21.21 3.00 10.38
N GLY A 116 -21.61 4.26 10.57
CA GLY A 116 -22.55 4.69 11.61
C GLY A 116 -21.87 5.37 12.81
N VAL A 117 -22.44 6.51 13.23
CA VAL A 117 -21.89 7.48 14.21
C VAL A 117 -21.72 6.93 15.66
N ALA A 118 -21.94 5.65 15.94
CA ALA A 118 -22.11 5.14 17.30
C ALA A 118 -21.24 3.91 17.66
N ARG A 119 -19.94 4.12 17.87
CA ARG A 119 -19.13 3.65 19.03
C ARG A 119 -17.66 3.79 18.72
N VAL A 120 -17.13 4.96 19.05
CA VAL A 120 -15.70 5.24 19.12
C VAL A 120 -15.11 4.48 20.32
N ARG A 121 -14.70 3.22 20.12
CA ARG A 121 -13.67 2.59 20.96
C ARG A 121 -12.33 2.73 20.24
N ARG A 122 -11.72 3.90 20.44
CA ARG A 122 -10.37 4.23 19.98
C ARG A 122 -9.38 3.18 20.48
N ARG A 123 -8.88 2.32 19.59
CA ARG A 123 -7.59 1.63 19.73
C ARG A 123 -6.94 1.55 18.34
N GLY A 124 -6.24 2.65 17.99
CA GLY A 124 -5.46 2.86 16.76
C GLY A 124 -6.32 2.96 15.51
N LEU A 125 -6.66 4.12 14.96
CA LEU A 125 -5.77 5.15 14.42
C LEU A 125 -6.63 6.33 13.91
N PRO A 126 -6.01 7.48 13.55
CA PRO A 126 -6.10 7.82 12.13
C PRO A 126 -4.77 8.39 11.60
N VAL A 127 -3.64 7.69 11.72
CA VAL A 127 -2.36 8.18 11.17
C VAL A 127 -2.36 8.23 9.62
N HIS A 128 -3.30 7.57 8.94
CA HIS A 128 -3.58 7.79 7.52
C HIS A 128 -4.37 9.07 7.19
N CYS A 129 -4.99 9.74 8.18
CA CYS A 129 -5.57 11.08 7.96
C CYS A 129 -4.48 12.15 7.79
N LEU A 130 -3.27 11.90 8.32
CA LEU A 130 -2.13 12.83 8.33
C LEU A 130 -1.25 12.68 7.07
N ASP A 131 -1.08 11.47 6.53
CA ASP A 131 -0.28 11.23 5.32
C ASP A 131 -0.97 11.69 4.03
N LEU A 132 -2.30 11.68 4.00
CA LEU A 132 -3.04 11.98 2.78
C LEU A 132 -3.37 13.46 2.61
N LEU A 133 -3.37 14.23 3.70
CA LEU A 133 -3.24 15.68 3.66
C LEU A 133 -1.85 16.10 3.13
N CYS A 134 -0.79 15.32 3.41
CA CYS A 134 0.56 15.50 2.84
C CYS A 134 0.65 15.20 1.33
N ILE A 135 -0.12 14.23 0.79
CA ILE A 135 -0.22 13.98 -0.66
C ILE A 135 -1.06 15.06 -1.37
N LEU A 136 -2.14 15.52 -0.74
CA LEU A 136 -2.93 16.68 -1.18
C LEU A 136 -2.10 17.97 -1.30
N LEU A 137 -1.02 18.12 -0.51
CA LEU A 137 -0.06 19.24 -0.61
C LEU A 137 1.06 19.01 -1.65
N PHE A 138 1.55 17.78 -1.81
CA PHE A 138 2.64 17.49 -2.77
C PHE A 138 2.19 17.54 -4.24
N TYR A 139 0.94 17.20 -4.53
CA TYR A 139 0.38 17.27 -5.90
C TYR A 139 -0.12 18.67 -6.28
N PHE A 140 -0.33 19.57 -5.31
CA PHE A 140 -0.57 21.00 -5.58
C PHE A 140 0.74 21.77 -5.87
N ALA A 141 1.91 21.15 -5.64
CA ALA A 141 3.27 21.70 -5.80
C ALA A 141 4.03 21.16 -7.03
N LEU A 142 3.33 20.61 -8.03
CA LEU A 142 3.88 20.17 -9.32
C LEU A 142 3.09 20.73 -10.51
#